data_AF-A0A6A0GUY0-F1
#
_entry.id   AF-A0A6A0GUY0-F1
#
_cell.length_a   1.000
_cell.length_b   1.000
_cell.length_c   1.000
_cell.angle_alpha   90.00
_cell.angle_beta   90.00
_cell.angle_gamma   90.00
#
_symmetry.space_group_name_H-M   'P 1'
#
loop_
_entity.id
_entity.type
_entity.pdbx_description
1 polymer ?
#
loop_
_entity_poly.entity_id
_entity_poly.type
_entity_poly.pdbx_seq_one_letter_code
_entity_poly.pdbx_strand_id
1 'polypeptide(L)'
;MLTNTLQWGVRQSAEVENQMISVERVLALSELQPCRGPTDHRRRPKHKARVAKHFEFRNVSLRYEEQQPLVLKNVSFHITQGEKVRYLYVSCEEISMENINIDGVDIGKLGLHTLRKNISIIPQVQMKEVVQASPDGLDQTVEEGGSNLSVGQRQPACLARAILSHNRILLMDEAITNVDPIADELIQRTIREKFKQCTVLTVAHRLHTVMDSTRVMVLSDGKVKELDAPHSLLQDRASLFSRLVRQADDATAERLHNIAREVKLLW
;
A
#
# COMPACT_ATOMS: atom_id res chain seq x y z
N MET A 1 12.24 -2.35 -68.37
CA MET A 1 11.08 -1.62 -67.78
C MET A 1 10.29 -2.51 -66.81
N LEU A 2 9.87 -3.72 -67.18
CA LEU A 2 9.13 -4.65 -66.30
C LEU A 2 9.91 -5.21 -65.10
N THR A 3 11.22 -5.41 -65.22
CA THR A 3 12.05 -5.94 -64.13
C THR A 3 12.20 -4.96 -62.97
N ASN A 4 12.36 -3.67 -63.26
CA ASN A 4 12.50 -2.63 -62.24
C ASN A 4 11.19 -2.37 -61.48
N THR A 5 10.05 -2.47 -62.16
CA THR A 5 8.73 -2.33 -61.53
C THR A 5 8.42 -3.52 -60.63
N LEU A 6 8.80 -4.74 -61.03
CA LEU A 6 8.66 -5.94 -60.20
C LEU A 6 9.56 -5.86 -58.94
N GLN A 7 10.82 -5.44 -59.09
CA GLN A 7 11.74 -5.27 -57.96
C GLN A 7 11.23 -4.18 -56.98
N TRP A 8 10.69 -3.08 -57.50
CA TRP A 8 10.08 -2.05 -56.66
C TRP A 8 8.85 -2.60 -55.93
N GLY A 9 7.97 -3.34 -56.61
CA GLY A 9 6.78 -3.96 -56.00
C GLY A 9 7.11 -4.90 -54.84
N VAL A 10 8.10 -5.79 -55.00
CA VAL A 10 8.53 -6.69 -53.92
C VAL A 10 9.06 -5.92 -52.72
N ARG A 11 9.85 -4.86 -52.95
CA ARG A 11 10.36 -4.01 -51.86
C ARG A 11 9.24 -3.26 -51.13
N GLN A 12 8.28 -2.71 -51.87
CA GLN A 12 7.12 -2.03 -51.26
C GLN A 12 6.24 -3.00 -50.46
N SER A 13 6.06 -4.23 -50.96
CA SER A 13 5.31 -5.26 -50.22
C SER A 13 5.97 -5.60 -48.88
N ALA A 14 7.30 -5.81 -48.88
CA ALA A 14 8.04 -6.09 -47.66
C ALA A 14 8.03 -4.91 -46.67
N GLU A 15 8.08 -3.68 -47.17
CA GLU A 15 7.97 -2.47 -46.34
C GLU A 15 6.60 -2.35 -45.67
N VAL A 16 5.51 -2.59 -46.43
CA VAL A 16 4.14 -2.58 -45.89
C VAL A 16 3.96 -3.68 -44.84
N GLU A 17 4.50 -4.87 -45.07
CA GLU A 17 4.43 -5.97 -44.11
C GLU A 17 5.15 -5.62 -42.80
N ASN A 18 6.35 -5.02 -42.89
CA ASN A 18 7.08 -4.52 -41.72
C ASN A 18 6.30 -3.42 -40.97
N GLN A 19 5.64 -2.51 -41.69
CA GLN A 19 4.82 -1.46 -41.07
C GLN A 19 3.55 -2.03 -40.42
N MET A 20 2.96 -3.09 -40.98
CA MET A 20 1.78 -3.76 -40.43
C MET A 20 2.03 -4.46 -39.09
N ILE A 21 3.26 -4.87 -38.79
CA ILE A 21 3.63 -5.41 -37.46
C ILE A 21 3.32 -4.40 -36.33
N SER A 22 3.49 -3.11 -36.60
CA SER A 22 3.18 -2.06 -35.61
C SER A 22 1.67 -1.95 -35.37
N VAL A 23 0.86 -2.10 -36.42
CA VAL A 23 -0.61 -2.08 -36.33
C VAL A 23 -1.11 -3.32 -35.58
N GLU A 24 -0.54 -4.49 -35.85
CA GLU A 24 -0.87 -5.73 -35.15
C GLU A 24 -0.61 -5.63 -33.65
N ARG A 25 0.50 -5.01 -33.23
CA ARG A 25 0.79 -4.77 -31.80
C ARG A 25 -0.24 -3.84 -31.15
N VAL A 26 -0.67 -2.79 -31.85
CA VAL A 26 -1.69 -1.86 -31.32
C VAL A 26 -3.05 -2.57 -31.22
N LEU A 27 -3.42 -3.38 -32.20
CA LEU A 27 -4.62 -4.21 -32.16
C LEU A 27 -4.57 -5.21 -31.01
N ALA A 28 -3.44 -5.90 -30.81
CA ALA A 28 -3.24 -6.81 -29.69
C ALA A 28 -3.43 -6.12 -28.34
N LEU A 29 -2.97 -4.87 -28.19
CA LEU A 29 -3.21 -4.07 -26.98
C LEU A 29 -4.69 -3.69 -26.80
N SER A 30 -5.43 -3.48 -27.88
CA SER A 30 -6.86 -3.15 -27.84
C SER A 30 -7.74 -4.34 -27.44
N GLU A 31 -7.26 -5.56 -27.69
CA GLU A 31 -7.92 -6.82 -27.33
C GLU A 31 -7.64 -7.24 -25.88
N LEU A 32 -6.65 -6.63 -25.22
CA LEU A 32 -6.40 -6.90 -23.81
C LEU A 32 -7.66 -6.60 -22.99
N GLN A 33 -8.05 -7.56 -22.15
CA GLN A 33 -9.11 -7.34 -21.20
C GLN A 33 -8.67 -6.24 -20.22
N PRO A 34 -9.38 -5.10 -20.13
CA PRO A 34 -9.08 -4.10 -19.12
C PRO A 34 -9.25 -4.74 -17.75
N CYS A 35 -8.51 -4.26 -16.74
CA CYS A 35 -8.80 -4.56 -15.34
C CYS A 35 -10.21 -4.03 -14.99
N ARG A 36 -11.26 -4.79 -15.33
CA ARG A 36 -12.65 -4.40 -15.15
C ARG A 36 -13.04 -4.61 -13.69
N GLY A 37 -12.92 -3.55 -12.89
CA GLY A 37 -13.81 -3.37 -11.74
C GLY A 37 -15.23 -3.00 -12.22
N PRO A 38 -16.25 -3.06 -11.36
CA PRO A 38 -17.60 -2.63 -11.73
C PRO A 38 -17.55 -1.23 -12.33
N THR A 39 -17.98 -1.09 -13.59
CA THR A 39 -18.17 0.22 -14.22
C THR A 39 -19.14 1.02 -13.35
N ASP A 40 -18.76 2.25 -13.01
CA ASP A 40 -19.55 3.21 -12.23
C ASP A 40 -20.76 3.70 -13.05
N HIS A 41 -21.60 2.77 -13.48
CA HIS A 41 -22.84 3.04 -14.17
C HIS A 41 -23.97 2.94 -13.16
N ARG A 42 -24.43 4.14 -12.76
CA ARG A 42 -25.71 4.41 -12.10
C ARG A 42 -25.76 4.07 -10.62
N ARG A 43 -25.04 4.84 -9.80
CA ARG A 43 -25.59 5.54 -8.62
C ARG A 43 -24.46 6.31 -7.96
N ARG A 44 -24.49 7.65 -8.04
CA ARG A 44 -23.80 8.47 -7.04
C ARG A 44 -24.23 7.93 -5.66
N PRO A 45 -23.31 7.62 -4.73
CA PRO A 45 -23.70 7.30 -3.37
C PRO A 45 -24.58 8.45 -2.87
N LYS A 46 -25.86 8.19 -2.60
CA LYS A 46 -26.83 9.22 -2.18
C LYS A 46 -26.45 9.87 -0.85
N HIS A 47 -25.51 9.27 -0.13
CA HIS A 47 -24.95 9.81 1.09
C HIS A 47 -23.52 10.28 0.83
N LYS A 48 -23.20 11.53 1.21
CA LYS A 48 -21.84 11.91 1.59
C LYS A 48 -21.25 10.73 2.34
N ALA A 49 -20.18 10.12 1.81
CA ALA A 49 -19.63 8.86 2.30
C ALA A 49 -19.64 8.87 3.84
N ARG A 50 -20.58 8.11 4.42
CA ARG A 50 -20.61 7.95 5.87
C ARG A 50 -19.27 7.34 6.21
N VAL A 51 -18.66 7.92 7.24
CA VAL A 51 -17.49 7.43 7.93
C VAL A 51 -17.48 5.92 7.93
N ALA A 52 -16.48 5.30 7.31
CA ALA A 52 -16.31 3.88 7.51
C ALA A 52 -15.88 3.61 8.94
N LYS A 53 -16.78 2.94 9.67
CA LYS A 53 -16.66 2.64 11.09
C LYS A 53 -16.08 1.25 11.32
N HIS A 54 -16.30 0.33 10.38
CA HIS A 54 -15.95 -1.07 10.54
C HIS A 54 -15.50 -1.69 9.21
N PHE A 55 -14.29 -2.23 9.20
CA PHE A 55 -13.76 -3.01 8.09
C PHE A 55 -13.82 -4.48 8.47
N GLU A 56 -14.45 -5.28 7.63
CA GLU A 56 -14.58 -6.71 7.86
C GLU A 56 -14.07 -7.47 6.65
N PHE A 57 -13.00 -8.22 6.88
CA PHE A 57 -12.39 -9.12 5.91
C PHE A 57 -12.89 -10.52 6.24
N ARG A 58 -13.59 -11.17 5.30
CA ARG A 58 -14.14 -12.51 5.49
C ARG A 58 -13.61 -13.47 4.43
N ASN A 59 -12.86 -14.47 4.88
CA ASN A 59 -12.28 -15.52 4.04
C ASN A 59 -11.54 -14.99 2.81
N VAL A 60 -10.77 -13.93 3.00
CA VAL A 60 -10.01 -13.30 1.93
C VAL A 60 -8.89 -14.24 1.51
N SER A 61 -8.87 -14.56 0.23
CA SER A 61 -7.84 -15.40 -0.39
C SER A 61 -7.23 -14.67 -1.58
N LEU A 62 -5.98 -14.99 -1.89
CA LEU A 62 -5.20 -14.34 -2.94
C LEU A 62 -4.40 -15.36 -3.74
N ARG A 63 -4.40 -15.21 -5.06
CA ARG A 63 -3.40 -15.74 -6.00
C ARG A 63 -3.04 -14.66 -7.01
N TYR A 64 -1.79 -14.63 -7.47
CA TYR A 64 -1.37 -13.72 -8.55
C TYR A 64 -1.82 -14.20 -9.92
N GLU A 65 -1.79 -15.52 -10.13
CA GLU A 65 -2.22 -16.18 -11.35
C GLU A 65 -3.13 -17.36 -11.00
N GLU A 66 -4.03 -17.76 -11.90
CA GLU A 66 -4.96 -18.86 -11.64
C GLU A 66 -4.26 -20.18 -11.31
N GLN A 67 -3.07 -20.39 -11.88
CA GLN A 67 -2.28 -21.61 -11.74
C GLN A 67 -1.29 -21.57 -10.56
N GLN A 68 -1.09 -20.42 -9.93
CA GLN A 68 -0.17 -20.27 -8.81
C GLN A 68 -0.83 -20.61 -7.47
N PRO A 69 -0.04 -21.06 -6.47
CA PRO A 69 -0.56 -21.33 -5.14
C PRO A 69 -1.08 -20.04 -4.49
N LEU A 70 -2.08 -20.20 -3.62
CA LEU A 70 -2.62 -19.09 -2.83
C LEU A 70 -1.53 -18.51 -1.91
N VAL A 71 -1.32 -17.20 -2.00
CA VAL A 71 -0.43 -16.42 -1.14
C VAL A 71 -1.13 -16.08 0.18
N LEU A 72 -2.39 -15.64 0.12
CA LEU A 72 -3.26 -15.51 1.30
C LEU A 72 -4.35 -16.58 1.25
N LYS A 73 -4.62 -17.22 2.39
CA LYS A 73 -5.48 -18.40 2.53
C LYS A 73 -6.53 -18.17 3.61
N ASN A 74 -7.75 -17.83 3.19
CA ASN A 74 -8.92 -17.67 4.07
C ASN A 74 -8.67 -16.76 5.28
N VAL A 75 -8.08 -15.60 5.02
CA VAL A 75 -7.79 -14.62 6.07
C VAL A 75 -9.07 -13.88 6.44
N SER A 76 -9.42 -13.93 7.73
CA SER A 76 -10.56 -13.21 8.29
C SER A 76 -10.14 -12.37 9.48
N PHE A 77 -10.40 -11.07 9.42
CA PHE A 77 -10.15 -10.14 10.52
C PHE A 77 -11.07 -8.93 10.41
N HIS A 78 -11.22 -8.23 11.52
CA HIS A 78 -11.98 -6.98 11.57
C HIS A 78 -11.14 -5.86 12.15
N ILE A 79 -11.31 -4.66 11.60
CA ILE A 79 -10.63 -3.45 12.04
C ILE A 79 -11.69 -2.42 12.38
N THR A 80 -11.55 -1.82 13.57
CA THR A 80 -12.43 -0.72 13.98
C THR A 80 -11.85 0.64 13.60
N GLN A 81 -12.71 1.65 13.52
CA GLN A 81 -12.27 3.00 13.16
C GLN A 81 -11.23 3.55 14.15
N GLY A 82 -10.15 4.12 13.61
CA GLY A 82 -9.09 4.73 14.42
C GLY A 82 -8.05 3.74 14.92
N GLU A 83 -8.23 2.44 14.69
CA GLU A 83 -7.19 1.46 14.98
C GLU A 83 -5.96 1.69 14.11
N LYS A 84 -4.79 1.63 14.75
CA LYS A 84 -3.50 1.57 14.09
C LYS A 84 -3.09 0.10 14.09
N VAL A 85 -3.28 -0.55 12.95
CA VAL A 85 -2.95 -1.97 12.79
C VAL A 85 -1.66 -2.08 11.99
N ARG A 86 -0.63 -2.63 12.60
CA ARG A 86 0.61 -2.97 11.90
C ARG A 86 0.66 -4.47 11.68
N TYR A 87 1.02 -4.89 10.48
CA TYR A 87 1.17 -6.31 10.20
C TYR A 87 2.63 -6.66 9.90
N LEU A 88 3.03 -7.81 10.42
CA LEU A 88 4.35 -8.40 10.27
C LEU A 88 4.23 -9.64 9.41
N TYR A 89 5.02 -9.71 8.34
CA TYR A 89 5.17 -10.91 7.53
C TYR A 89 6.43 -11.65 7.91
N VAL A 90 6.29 -12.94 8.17
CA VAL A 90 7.44 -13.83 8.39
C VAL A 90 7.90 -14.47 7.06
N SER A 91 7.04 -14.51 6.03
CA SER A 91 7.39 -14.89 4.64
C SER A 91 6.13 -14.83 3.74
N CYS A 92 5.92 -13.74 3.00
CA CYS A 92 4.94 -13.68 1.90
C CYS A 92 5.22 -12.48 1.00
N GLU A 93 4.96 -12.65 -0.29
CA GLU A 93 4.96 -11.59 -1.32
C GLU A 93 3.58 -10.89 -1.37
N GLU A 94 3.53 -9.73 -2.05
CA GLU A 94 2.44 -8.73 -2.16
C GLU A 94 1.01 -9.24 -2.54
N ILE A 95 0.03 -8.32 -2.58
CA ILE A 95 -1.38 -8.62 -2.29
C ILE A 95 -2.37 -8.17 -3.39
N SER A 96 -3.41 -8.98 -3.62
CA SER A 96 -4.71 -8.64 -4.23
C SER A 96 -5.81 -9.53 -3.61
N MET A 97 -7.04 -9.04 -3.50
CA MET A 97 -7.98 -9.50 -2.46
C MET A 97 -9.37 -9.83 -3.03
N GLU A 98 -10.00 -10.90 -2.55
CA GLU A 98 -11.41 -11.24 -2.81
C GLU A 98 -12.27 -11.16 -1.54
N ASN A 99 -13.50 -10.65 -1.66
CA ASN A 99 -14.54 -10.57 -0.61
C ASN A 99 -14.20 -9.69 0.61
N ILE A 100 -14.16 -8.38 0.40
CA ILE A 100 -14.00 -7.41 1.48
C ILE A 100 -15.30 -6.63 1.66
N ASN A 101 -15.73 -6.50 2.91
CA ASN A 101 -16.86 -5.66 3.28
C ASN A 101 -16.35 -4.42 4.03
N ILE A 102 -16.70 -3.23 3.52
CA ILE A 102 -16.49 -1.95 4.22
C ILE A 102 -17.86 -1.48 4.71
N ASP A 103 -18.09 -1.42 6.02
CA ASP A 103 -19.37 -1.08 6.66
C ASP A 103 -20.57 -1.90 6.19
N GLY A 104 -20.35 -3.18 5.89
CA GLY A 104 -21.38 -4.06 5.33
C GLY A 104 -21.69 -3.81 3.86
N VAL A 105 -20.91 -2.97 3.17
CA VAL A 105 -20.92 -2.82 1.71
C VAL A 105 -19.78 -3.66 1.12
N ASP A 106 -20.14 -4.61 0.27
CA ASP A 106 -19.20 -5.42 -0.51
C ASP A 106 -18.46 -4.54 -1.53
N ILE A 107 -17.11 -4.53 -1.45
CA ILE A 107 -16.25 -3.78 -2.38
C ILE A 107 -16.43 -4.26 -3.82
N GLY A 108 -16.77 -5.54 -4.04
CA GLY A 108 -17.02 -6.09 -5.37
C GLY A 108 -18.18 -5.41 -6.12
N LYS A 109 -19.02 -4.64 -5.41
CA LYS A 109 -20.12 -3.85 -5.99
C LYS A 109 -19.79 -2.36 -6.11
N LEU A 110 -18.68 -1.91 -5.52
CA LEU A 110 -18.24 -0.52 -5.57
C LEU A 110 -17.38 -0.27 -6.82
N GLY A 111 -17.56 0.89 -7.45
CA GLY A 111 -16.65 1.32 -8.51
C GLY A 111 -15.24 1.51 -7.99
N LEU A 112 -14.24 0.98 -8.71
CA LEU A 112 -12.82 1.06 -8.33
C LEU A 112 -12.34 2.52 -8.15
N HIS A 113 -12.85 3.43 -8.97
CA HIS A 113 -12.55 4.86 -8.87
C HIS A 113 -13.07 5.48 -7.56
N THR A 114 -14.29 5.12 -7.14
CA THR A 114 -14.86 5.56 -5.86
C THR A 114 -14.06 5.02 -4.68
N LEU A 115 -13.65 3.75 -4.75
CA LEU A 115 -12.83 3.11 -3.72
C LEU A 115 -11.47 3.82 -3.58
N ARG A 116 -10.75 3.98 -4.70
CA ARG A 116 -9.42 4.61 -4.75
C ARG A 116 -9.44 6.07 -4.31
N LYS A 117 -10.57 6.76 -4.48
CA LYS A 117 -10.71 8.14 -3.99
C LYS A 117 -10.77 8.23 -2.46
N ASN A 118 -11.29 7.21 -1.79
CA ASN A 118 -11.52 7.20 -0.34
C ASN A 118 -10.39 6.55 0.48
N ILE A 119 -9.36 6.03 -0.20
CA ILE A 119 -8.20 5.38 0.42
C ILE A 119 -6.95 6.16 0.03
N SER A 120 -6.08 6.46 1.00
CA SER A 120 -4.76 7.03 0.73
C SER A 120 -3.68 5.99 0.96
N ILE A 121 -2.71 5.96 0.06
CA ILE A 121 -1.58 5.04 0.12
C ILE A 121 -0.29 5.85 0.14
N ILE A 122 0.59 5.54 1.10
CA ILE A 122 1.96 6.03 1.14
C ILE A 122 2.87 4.83 0.83
N PRO A 123 3.44 4.74 -0.39
CA PRO A 123 4.35 3.67 -0.77
C PRO A 123 5.71 3.78 -0.05
N GLN A 124 6.55 2.75 -0.16
CA GLN A 124 7.92 2.74 0.36
C GLN A 124 8.78 3.84 -0.32
N VAL A 125 9.38 4.73 0.49
CA VAL A 125 10.25 5.82 0.00
C VAL A 125 11.44 6.03 0.95
N GLN A 126 12.61 6.39 0.41
CA GLN A 126 13.84 6.67 1.16
C GLN A 126 14.02 8.18 1.38
N MET A 127 14.27 8.63 2.62
CA MET A 127 14.65 10.03 2.85
C MET A 127 16.17 10.23 2.74
N LYS A 128 16.54 11.30 2.04
CA LYS A 128 17.78 12.04 2.27
C LYS A 128 17.40 13.46 2.69
N GLU A 129 18.30 14.11 3.44
CA GLU A 129 18.14 15.42 4.10
C GLU A 129 17.23 16.41 3.35
N VAL A 130 16.38 17.05 4.13
CA VAL A 130 15.26 17.88 3.68
C VAL A 130 15.77 19.13 2.96
N VAL A 131 15.38 19.23 1.69
CA VAL A 131 14.87 20.40 0.97
C VAL A 131 15.28 21.75 1.56
N GLN A 132 16.44 22.25 1.17
CA GLN A 132 16.59 23.69 1.06
C GLN A 132 15.76 24.19 -0.13
N ALA A 133 15.15 25.36 0.06
CA ALA A 133 14.15 25.98 -0.80
C ALA A 133 14.52 25.92 -2.29
N SER A 134 13.65 25.31 -3.08
CA SER A 134 13.67 25.56 -4.52
C SER A 134 13.32 27.03 -4.76
N PRO A 135 14.02 27.75 -5.67
CA PRO A 135 13.77 29.16 -5.94
C PRO A 135 12.33 29.47 -6.33
N ASP A 136 11.61 28.50 -6.91
CA ASP A 136 10.22 28.64 -7.37
C ASP A 136 9.18 28.05 -6.41
N GLY A 137 9.60 27.53 -5.26
CA GLY A 137 8.67 27.03 -4.22
C GLY A 137 7.67 25.98 -4.74
N LEU A 138 6.37 26.28 -4.63
CA LEU A 138 5.27 25.40 -5.08
C LEU A 138 4.98 25.50 -6.59
N ASP A 139 5.52 26.50 -7.27
CA ASP A 139 5.32 26.73 -8.71
C ASP A 139 6.39 26.02 -9.57
N GLN A 140 7.31 25.29 -8.93
CA GLN A 140 8.30 24.47 -9.62
C GLN A 140 7.61 23.42 -10.51
N THR A 141 7.97 23.40 -11.80
CA THR A 141 7.50 22.37 -12.72
C THR A 141 8.12 21.02 -12.36
N VAL A 142 7.30 19.98 -12.20
CA VAL A 142 7.75 18.61 -11.94
C VAL A 142 7.97 17.89 -13.26
N GLU A 143 9.18 17.37 -13.48
CA GLU A 143 9.52 16.59 -14.67
C GLU A 143 8.88 15.19 -14.64
N GLU A 144 8.96 14.46 -15.76
CA GLU A 144 8.38 13.11 -15.88
C GLU A 144 8.88 12.18 -14.76
N GLY A 145 7.93 11.54 -14.06
CA GLY A 145 8.25 10.68 -12.91
C GLY A 145 8.88 11.41 -11.71
N GLY A 146 8.91 12.75 -11.70
CA GLY A 146 9.55 13.57 -10.68
C GLY A 146 11.08 13.48 -10.69
N SER A 147 11.71 13.23 -11.84
CA SER A 147 13.18 13.12 -12.00
C SER A 147 13.95 14.28 -11.38
N ASN A 148 13.39 15.49 -11.41
CA ASN A 148 13.96 16.69 -10.82
C ASN A 148 13.72 16.86 -9.31
N LEU A 149 13.02 15.91 -8.68
CA LEU A 149 12.84 15.84 -7.22
C LEU A 149 13.73 14.76 -6.63
N SER A 150 14.50 15.11 -5.61
CA SER A 150 15.25 14.14 -4.83
C SER A 150 14.29 13.12 -4.20
N VAL A 151 14.79 11.91 -3.95
CA VAL A 151 13.99 10.86 -3.29
C VAL A 151 13.46 11.35 -1.93
N GLY A 152 14.23 12.19 -1.23
CA GLY A 152 13.80 12.88 -0.01
C GLY A 152 12.74 13.97 -0.20
N GLN A 153 12.65 14.63 -1.36
CA GLN A 153 11.59 15.62 -1.68
C GLN A 153 10.26 14.96 -2.04
N ARG A 154 10.28 13.77 -2.64
CA ARG A 154 9.07 13.05 -3.04
C ARG A 154 8.25 12.59 -1.84
N GLN A 155 8.89 12.28 -0.71
CA GLN A 155 8.21 11.78 0.50
C GLN A 155 7.33 12.82 1.20
N PRO A 156 7.78 14.06 1.50
CA PRO A 156 6.92 15.14 1.96
C PRO A 156 5.75 15.41 1.01
N ALA A 157 5.95 15.29 -0.31
CA ALA A 157 4.86 15.44 -1.27
C ALA A 157 3.83 14.30 -1.15
N CYS A 158 4.25 13.04 -0.98
CA CYS A 158 3.34 11.91 -0.75
C CYS A 158 2.60 12.03 0.60
N LEU A 159 3.31 12.41 1.67
CA LEU A 159 2.70 12.64 2.99
C LEU A 159 1.73 13.83 2.94
N ALA A 160 2.11 14.94 2.29
CA ALA A 160 1.25 16.09 2.09
C ALA A 160 0.00 15.72 1.29
N ARG A 161 0.13 14.93 0.21
CA ARG A 161 -1.02 14.41 -0.55
C ARG A 161 -1.93 13.56 0.33
N ALA A 162 -1.38 12.68 1.16
CA ALA A 162 -2.16 11.87 2.10
C ALA A 162 -2.89 12.75 3.13
N ILE A 163 -2.23 13.77 3.68
CA ILE A 163 -2.84 14.72 4.63
C ILE A 163 -3.96 15.52 3.94
N LEU A 164 -3.70 16.06 2.75
CA LEU A 164 -4.64 16.89 1.99
C LEU A 164 -5.85 16.09 1.47
N SER A 165 -5.70 14.79 1.26
CA SER A 165 -6.81 13.93 0.82
C SER A 165 -7.90 13.72 1.87
N HIS A 166 -7.62 13.99 3.16
CA HIS A 166 -8.55 13.78 4.29
C HIS A 166 -9.23 12.39 4.30
N ASN A 167 -8.53 11.37 3.79
CA ASN A 167 -9.04 10.01 3.75
C ASN A 167 -9.00 9.38 5.14
N ARG A 168 -10.03 8.61 5.48
CA ARG A 168 -10.16 7.94 6.79
C ARG A 168 -9.34 6.67 6.91
N ILE A 169 -8.84 6.18 5.77
CA ILE A 169 -8.03 4.97 5.67
C ILE A 169 -6.70 5.38 5.07
N LEU A 170 -5.64 5.12 5.81
CA LEU A 170 -4.28 5.30 5.36
C LEU A 170 -3.61 3.94 5.30
N LEU A 171 -3.19 3.53 4.10
CA LEU A 171 -2.31 2.40 3.90
C LEU A 171 -0.87 2.92 3.80
N MET A 172 0.04 2.31 4.54
CA MET A 172 1.46 2.63 4.50
C MET A 172 2.23 1.35 4.23
N ASP A 173 3.09 1.37 3.21
CA ASP A 173 3.98 0.26 2.94
C ASP A 173 5.41 0.66 3.31
N GLU A 174 5.94 0.01 4.36
CA GLU A 174 7.30 0.17 4.88
C GLU A 174 7.93 1.57 4.68
N ALA A 175 7.15 2.62 4.95
CA ALA A 175 7.35 3.94 4.32
C ALA A 175 8.62 4.70 4.76
N ILE A 176 9.48 4.07 5.57
CA ILE A 176 10.61 4.71 6.26
C ILE A 176 11.79 3.72 6.34
N THR A 177 12.30 3.30 5.18
CA THR A 177 13.58 2.59 5.09
C THR A 177 14.72 3.59 4.89
N ASN A 178 15.81 3.44 5.65
CA ASN A 178 17.03 4.28 5.55
C ASN A 178 16.86 5.77 5.86
N VAL A 179 16.03 6.10 6.86
CA VAL A 179 15.87 7.45 7.39
C VAL A 179 16.62 7.60 8.72
N ASP A 180 17.22 8.77 8.94
CA ASP A 180 17.80 9.17 10.23
C ASP A 180 16.75 9.02 11.36
N PRO A 181 17.09 8.43 12.52
CA PRO A 181 16.22 8.37 13.70
C PRO A 181 15.45 9.66 14.02
N ILE A 182 16.07 10.84 13.86
CA ILE A 182 15.45 12.14 14.13
C ILE A 182 14.28 12.41 13.17
N ALA A 183 14.49 12.11 11.89
CA ALA A 183 13.51 12.38 10.84
C ALA A 183 12.38 11.34 10.84
N ASP A 184 12.67 10.08 11.20
CA ASP A 184 11.62 9.07 11.47
C ASP A 184 10.72 9.53 12.62
N GLU A 185 11.30 10.01 13.73
CA GLU A 185 10.51 10.51 14.86
C GLU A 185 9.59 11.67 14.46
N LEU A 186 10.06 12.63 13.67
CA LEU A 186 9.25 13.74 13.17
C LEU A 186 8.09 13.25 12.28
N ILE A 187 8.35 12.29 11.39
CA ILE A 187 7.31 11.70 10.54
C ILE A 187 6.29 10.96 11.40
N GLN A 188 6.73 10.10 12.32
CA GLN A 188 5.82 9.37 13.21
C GLN A 188 4.95 10.35 13.99
N ARG A 189 5.54 11.39 14.60
CA ARG A 189 4.79 12.46 15.31
C ARG A 189 3.75 13.13 14.41
N THR A 190 4.14 13.51 13.19
CA THR A 190 3.23 14.13 12.22
C THR A 190 2.08 13.19 11.87
N ILE A 191 2.37 11.90 11.66
CA ILE A 191 1.36 10.89 11.39
C ILE A 191 0.42 10.74 12.60
N ARG A 192 0.98 10.74 13.82
CA ARG A 192 0.20 10.66 15.05
C ARG A 192 -0.77 11.82 15.16
N GLU A 193 -0.29 13.03 14.93
CA GLU A 193 -1.09 14.25 15.09
C GLU A 193 -2.14 14.41 13.99
N LYS A 194 -1.77 14.21 12.72
CA LYS A 194 -2.65 14.47 11.58
C LYS A 194 -3.66 13.35 11.33
N PHE A 195 -3.33 12.11 11.70
CA PHE A 195 -4.19 10.95 11.44
C PHE A 195 -4.84 10.35 12.68
N LYS A 196 -5.00 11.07 13.81
CA LYS A 196 -5.62 10.55 15.05
C LYS A 196 -6.95 9.82 14.82
N GLN A 197 -7.82 10.37 13.97
CA GLN A 197 -9.17 9.84 13.72
C GLN A 197 -9.25 8.86 12.53
N CYS A 198 -8.11 8.58 11.88
CA CYS A 198 -8.02 7.72 10.71
C CYS A 198 -7.53 6.33 11.09
N THR A 199 -8.06 5.29 10.45
CA THR A 199 -7.51 3.94 10.53
C THR A 199 -6.23 3.89 9.71
N VAL A 200 -5.14 3.43 10.32
CA VAL A 200 -3.84 3.31 9.64
C VAL A 200 -3.47 1.84 9.60
N LEU A 201 -3.23 1.34 8.39
CA LEU A 201 -2.72 0.00 8.13
C LEU A 201 -1.30 0.14 7.62
N THR A 202 -0.36 -0.48 8.31
CA THR A 202 1.06 -0.39 7.92
C THR A 202 1.68 -1.76 7.77
N VAL A 203 2.32 -2.00 6.62
CA VAL A 203 3.30 -3.08 6.45
C VAL A 203 4.51 -2.70 7.29
N ALA A 204 4.91 -3.56 8.21
CA ALA A 204 6.07 -3.30 9.04
C ALA A 204 7.09 -4.43 8.94
N HIS A 205 8.34 -4.06 8.77
CA HIS A 205 9.50 -4.95 8.89
C HIS A 205 10.39 -4.58 10.09
N ARG A 206 10.16 -3.43 10.73
CA ARG A 206 10.90 -2.93 11.90
C ARG A 206 10.10 -3.13 13.18
N LEU A 207 10.63 -3.89 14.14
CA LEU A 207 9.94 -4.14 15.41
C LEU A 207 9.65 -2.86 16.21
N HIS A 208 10.53 -1.85 16.15
CA HIS A 208 10.34 -0.57 16.83
C HIS A 208 9.04 0.14 16.43
N THR A 209 8.74 0.20 15.13
CA THR A 209 7.50 0.81 14.66
C THR A 209 6.31 -0.07 14.97
N VAL A 210 6.45 -1.41 14.95
CA VAL A 210 5.38 -2.34 15.31
C VAL A 210 4.90 -2.13 16.75
N MET A 211 5.81 -1.88 17.68
CA MET A 211 5.46 -1.70 19.10
C MET A 211 4.55 -0.50 19.34
N ASP A 212 4.63 0.53 18.49
CA ASP A 212 3.82 1.75 18.57
C ASP A 212 2.43 1.62 17.91
N SER A 213 1.81 0.43 17.97
CA SER A 213 0.53 0.16 17.32
C SER A 213 -0.54 -0.24 18.32
N THR A 214 -1.80 0.06 17.98
CA THR A 214 -2.94 -0.39 18.78
C THR A 214 -3.06 -1.91 18.71
N ARG A 215 -2.82 -2.49 17.53
CA ARG A 215 -2.88 -3.93 17.27
C ARG A 215 -1.79 -4.35 16.30
N VAL A 216 -1.21 -5.52 16.54
CA VAL A 216 -0.25 -6.19 15.67
C VAL A 216 -0.89 -7.41 15.07
N MET A 217 -0.77 -7.57 13.76
CA MET A 217 -1.20 -8.77 13.04
C MET A 217 0.02 -9.54 12.54
N VAL A 218 0.21 -10.78 13.00
CA VAL A 218 1.29 -11.64 12.53
C VAL A 218 0.76 -12.58 11.46
N LEU A 219 1.35 -12.49 10.27
CA LEU A 219 1.00 -13.29 9.09
C LEU A 219 2.10 -14.31 8.80
N SER A 220 1.70 -15.58 8.67
CA SER A 220 2.59 -16.70 8.35
C SER A 220 1.84 -17.77 7.54
N ASP A 221 2.49 -18.30 6.50
CA ASP A 221 1.95 -19.28 5.55
C ASP A 221 0.65 -18.83 4.87
N GLY A 222 0.49 -17.51 4.66
CA GLY A 222 -0.72 -16.93 4.11
C GLY A 222 -1.91 -16.87 5.07
N LYS A 223 -1.71 -17.10 6.37
CA LYS A 223 -2.76 -17.06 7.40
C LYS A 223 -2.41 -16.09 8.51
N VAL A 224 -3.44 -15.48 9.11
CA VAL A 224 -3.29 -14.71 10.35
C VAL A 224 -3.07 -15.70 11.48
N LYS A 225 -1.89 -15.63 12.12
CA LYS A 225 -1.57 -16.46 13.28
C LYS A 225 -1.92 -15.75 14.58
N GLU A 226 -1.69 -14.44 14.64
CA GLU A 226 -1.89 -13.63 15.85
C GLU A 226 -2.44 -12.26 15.46
N LEU A 227 -3.36 -11.74 16.27
CA LEU A 227 -3.94 -10.41 16.08
C LEU A 227 -4.37 -9.84 17.43
N ASP A 228 -3.49 -9.10 18.08
CA ASP A 228 -3.77 -8.48 19.38
C ASP A 228 -2.85 -7.27 19.63
N ALA A 229 -3.05 -6.55 20.72
CA ALA A 229 -2.16 -5.47 21.15
C ALA A 229 -0.73 -6.00 21.40
N PRO A 230 0.31 -5.21 21.07
CA PRO A 230 1.70 -5.63 21.27
C PRO A 230 1.97 -6.10 22.70
N HIS A 231 1.42 -5.41 23.69
CA HIS A 231 1.59 -5.77 25.10
C HIS A 231 1.00 -7.15 25.44
N SER A 232 -0.20 -7.47 24.94
CA SER A 232 -0.83 -8.78 25.13
C SER A 232 0.01 -9.90 24.49
N LEU A 233 0.48 -9.68 23.26
CA LEU A 233 1.30 -10.65 22.54
C LEU A 233 2.67 -10.89 23.19
N LEU A 234 3.25 -9.86 23.84
CA LEU A 234 4.52 -9.98 24.57
C LEU A 234 4.39 -10.73 25.89
N GLN A 235 3.22 -10.68 26.55
CA GLN A 235 2.97 -11.44 27.78
C GLN A 235 2.92 -12.94 27.52
N ASP A 236 2.37 -13.36 26.38
CA ASP A 236 2.37 -14.76 25.98
C ASP A 236 3.76 -15.16 25.49
N ARG A 237 4.43 -16.04 26.24
CA ARG A 237 5.77 -16.51 25.89
C ARG A 237 5.80 -17.48 24.71
N ALA A 238 4.66 -18.06 24.33
CA ALA A 238 4.54 -19.00 23.22
C ALA A 238 4.25 -18.28 21.87
N SER A 239 3.85 -17.01 21.92
CA SER A 239 3.52 -16.24 20.73
C SER A 239 4.70 -16.16 19.74
N LEU A 240 4.39 -16.19 18.45
CA LEU A 240 5.33 -15.91 17.37
C LEU A 240 5.92 -14.51 17.52
N PHE A 241 5.09 -13.53 17.87
CA PHE A 241 5.55 -12.17 18.09
C PHE A 241 6.60 -12.06 19.22
N SER A 242 6.36 -12.68 20.39
CA SER A 242 7.34 -12.67 21.48
C SER A 242 8.63 -13.38 21.11
N ARG A 243 8.56 -14.46 20.31
CA ARG A 243 9.74 -15.15 19.79
C ARG A 243 10.55 -14.26 18.84
N LEU A 244 9.91 -13.52 17.95
CA LEU A 244 10.59 -12.55 17.06
C LEU A 244 11.29 -11.45 17.86
N VAL A 245 10.67 -10.98 18.94
CA VAL A 245 11.24 -9.93 19.79
C VAL A 245 12.42 -10.44 20.61
N ARG A 246 12.39 -11.69 21.07
CA ARG A 246 13.53 -12.33 21.77
C ARG A 246 14.71 -12.66 20.85
N GLN A 247 14.49 -12.75 19.55
CA GLN A 247 15.57 -12.91 18.58
C GLN A 247 16.33 -11.59 18.36
N ALA A 248 15.73 -10.44 18.74
CA ALA A 248 16.46 -9.18 18.81
C ALA A 248 17.32 -9.13 20.08
N ASP A 249 18.37 -8.30 20.08
CA ASP A 249 19.28 -8.13 21.21
C ASP A 249 18.53 -7.82 22.52
N ASP A 250 19.00 -8.35 23.66
CA ASP A 250 18.35 -8.20 24.98
C ASP A 250 18.06 -6.74 25.34
N ALA A 251 19.00 -5.83 25.04
CA ALA A 251 18.84 -4.40 25.27
C ALA A 251 17.73 -3.78 24.41
N THR A 252 17.54 -4.27 23.19
CA THR A 252 16.46 -3.84 22.30
C THR A 252 15.12 -4.42 22.76
N ALA A 253 15.10 -5.69 23.18
CA ALA A 253 13.90 -6.34 23.70
C ALA A 253 13.33 -5.59 24.91
N GLU A 254 14.15 -5.20 25.89
CA GLU A 254 13.69 -4.40 27.04
C GLU A 254 13.10 -3.04 26.63
N ARG A 255 13.76 -2.33 25.70
CA ARG A 255 13.25 -1.06 25.16
C ARG A 255 11.89 -1.23 24.49
N LEU A 256 11.73 -2.28 23.69
CA LEU A 256 10.48 -2.59 23.02
C LEU A 256 9.35 -2.93 24.01
N HIS A 257 9.65 -3.61 25.12
CA HIS A 257 8.67 -3.87 26.18
C HIS A 257 8.22 -2.58 26.87
N ASN A 258 9.12 -1.62 27.06
CA ASN A 258 8.76 -0.32 27.63
C ASN A 258 7.87 0.50 26.68
N ILE A 259 8.23 0.55 25.38
CA ILE A 259 7.41 1.21 24.35
C ILE A 259 6.01 0.58 24.31
N ALA A 260 5.90 -0.75 24.30
CA ALA A 260 4.61 -1.43 24.29
C ALA A 260 3.73 -1.12 25.51
N ARG A 261 4.32 -0.78 26.67
CA ARG A 261 3.57 -0.34 27.85
C ARG A 261 3.10 1.12 27.73
N GLU A 262 3.95 2.00 27.22
CA GLU A 262 3.65 3.44 27.08
C GLU A 262 2.63 3.73 25.98
N VAL A 263 2.55 2.90 24.94
CA VAL A 263 1.63 3.08 23.80
C VAL A 263 0.17 3.08 24.21
N LYS A 264 -0.18 2.46 25.35
CA LYS A 264 -1.52 2.52 25.93
C LYS A 264 -1.93 3.95 26.35
N LEU A 265 -0.98 4.89 26.42
CA LEU A 265 -1.16 6.28 26.87
C LEU A 265 -0.90 7.33 25.78
N LEU A 266 -0.35 6.96 24.62
CA LEU A 266 0.20 7.91 23.63
C LEU A 266 -0.73 8.21 22.44
N TRP A 267 -1.86 7.50 22.31
CA TRP A 267 -2.79 7.58 21.19
C TRP A 267 -4.21 7.94 21.62
#